data_AF-A0A3Q1FAD8-F1
#
_entry.id   AF-A0A3Q1FAD8-F1
#
_cell.length_a   1.000
_cell.length_b   1.000
_cell.length_c   1.000
_cell.angle_alpha   90.00
_cell.angle_beta   90.00
_cell.angle_gamma   90.00
#
_symmetry.space_group_name_H-M   'P 1'
#
loop_
_entity.id
_entity.type
_entity.pdbx_description
1 polymer ?
#
loop_
_entity_poly.entity_id
_entity_poly.type
_entity_poly.pdbx_seq_one_letter_code
_entity_poly.pdbx_strand_id
1 'polypeptide(L)'
;MAGDSRVLMDHNMEIGVTPAQVKKLPKHLREAQISTERTHLISDPAKKPRQRYVQKDGKCNVHHGNVQETYRYLSDLFTTLVDLRWRLSLFIFTLVYVVNWLFFGFLWWLIALIRGDLVHADEEGWTPCVENLNSFVSAFLFSIETETTIGYGYRVITEKCPEGIILLLVQAILGSIVNAMMVGCMFVKISQPKNRAETLMFSHNAVISVRDNKMCLMFRVGDLRNSHIVEASIRAKLIRSQQTKEGEFIPLNQTDINIGFDTGDDRLFLVSPLIISHEINEKSPFWEMSLAQMEKEEFEIVVILEGMVEATGMTCQARSSYLDTEVLWGHRFTPVLSLEKGFYEVDYNNFHDVYETNTPTCSAKEMAAKLRDGPLLPQLSLLSPEERERERERGDRHNQSSQQHIFHTMKHN
;
A
#
# COMPACT_ATOMS: atom_id res chain seq x y z
N MET A 1 -7.85 51.88 73.11
CA MET A 1 -6.50 52.36 73.47
C MET A 1 -5.58 51.74 72.43
N ALA A 2 -4.93 52.49 71.52
CA ALA A 2 -3.87 53.48 71.77
C ALA A 2 -2.75 52.80 72.60
N GLY A 3 -1.53 52.56 72.10
CA GLY A 3 -0.61 53.49 71.42
C GLY A 3 0.62 53.69 72.34
N ASP A 4 1.80 54.23 72.00
CA ASP A 4 2.50 54.59 70.74
C ASP A 4 3.95 55.05 71.11
N SER A 5 4.99 55.12 70.27
CA SER A 5 5.42 54.37 69.06
C SER A 5 6.86 54.82 68.67
N ARG A 6 7.75 53.92 68.20
CA ARG A 6 9.12 54.24 67.68
C ARG A 6 9.48 53.30 66.50
N VAL A 7 9.84 53.70 65.26
CA VAL A 7 10.49 54.91 64.65
C VAL A 7 12.02 54.96 64.89
N LEU A 8 12.91 55.23 63.91
CA LEU A 8 12.94 55.12 62.42
C LEU A 8 14.39 55.38 61.93
N MET A 9 14.97 54.57 61.03
CA MET A 9 15.41 54.85 59.63
C MET A 9 16.32 53.70 59.15
N ASP A 10 16.50 53.30 57.87
CA ASP A 10 16.10 53.76 56.52
C ASP A 10 17.22 54.39 55.65
N HIS A 11 17.48 53.77 54.49
CA HIS A 11 18.26 54.34 53.36
C HIS A 11 17.92 53.66 52.01
N ASN A 12 17.65 54.52 51.03
CA ASN A 12 17.32 54.31 49.61
C ASN A 12 18.49 53.73 48.76
N MET A 13 18.37 53.29 47.49
CA MET A 13 17.26 52.90 46.57
C MET A 13 17.91 52.63 45.19
N GLU A 14 17.51 51.60 44.41
CA GLU A 14 17.51 51.73 42.93
C GLU A 14 16.66 50.70 42.15
N ILE A 15 16.30 51.11 40.93
CA ILE A 15 15.37 50.56 39.92
C ILE A 15 16.04 49.40 39.14
N GLY A 16 15.37 48.38 38.57
CA GLY A 16 13.95 48.00 38.52
C GLY A 16 13.59 47.14 37.27
N VAL A 17 12.30 46.80 37.12
CA VAL A 17 11.62 46.20 35.94
C VAL A 17 11.95 44.72 35.57
N THR A 18 10.90 43.91 35.42
CA THR A 18 10.94 42.52 34.91
C THR A 18 10.35 42.40 33.49
N PRO A 19 10.85 41.48 32.63
CA PRO A 19 10.27 41.22 31.31
C PRO A 19 9.16 40.15 31.37
N ALA A 20 8.00 40.45 30.77
CA ALA A 20 6.85 39.55 30.68
C ALA A 20 6.77 38.78 29.34
N GLN A 21 5.79 37.89 29.23
CA GLN A 21 5.66 36.90 28.15
C GLN A 21 5.43 37.50 26.75
N VAL A 22 6.11 36.94 25.73
CA VAL A 22 5.94 37.33 24.32
C VAL A 22 4.74 36.62 23.67
N LYS A 23 3.71 37.38 23.32
CA LYS A 23 2.54 36.92 22.54
C LYS A 23 2.58 37.57 21.15
N LYS A 24 2.66 36.79 20.08
CA LYS A 24 2.81 37.32 18.70
C LYS A 24 1.45 37.58 18.03
N LEU A 25 1.28 38.77 17.47
CA LEU A 25 0.19 39.15 16.55
C LEU A 25 0.63 38.92 15.07
N PRO A 26 -0.30 38.86 14.10
CA PRO A 26 -0.01 38.39 12.74
C PRO A 26 0.59 39.48 11.84
N LYS A 27 1.26 39.05 10.77
CA LYS A 27 1.78 39.94 9.72
C LYS A 27 0.71 40.21 8.66
N HIS A 28 0.22 41.44 8.61
CA HIS A 28 -0.34 42.03 7.40
C HIS A 28 0.12 43.50 7.32
N LEU A 29 0.08 44.09 6.13
CA LEU A 29 0.75 45.35 5.76
C LEU A 29 2.29 45.29 5.83
N ARG A 30 2.91 45.19 4.66
CA ARG A 30 4.18 45.88 4.36
C ARG A 30 4.08 46.48 2.97
N GLU A 31 4.75 47.60 2.75
CA GLU A 31 4.46 48.55 1.67
C GLU A 31 4.65 48.00 0.24
N ALA A 32 3.95 48.64 -0.71
CA ALA A 32 4.22 48.49 -2.13
C ALA A 32 5.55 49.14 -2.51
N GLN A 33 6.33 48.48 -3.37
CA GLN A 33 7.41 49.10 -4.13
C GLN A 33 7.19 48.91 -5.63
N ILE A 34 7.68 49.88 -6.39
CA ILE A 34 7.33 50.09 -7.80
C ILE A 34 8.14 49.18 -8.72
N SER A 35 7.53 48.80 -9.84
CA SER A 35 8.11 47.98 -10.91
C SER A 35 9.40 48.55 -11.49
N THR A 36 10.32 47.68 -11.88
CA THR A 36 11.35 47.97 -12.89
C THR A 36 11.55 46.72 -13.74
N GLU A 37 11.57 46.89 -15.06
CA GLU A 37 11.72 45.77 -16.00
C GLU A 37 13.11 45.15 -15.92
N ARG A 38 13.17 43.83 -15.69
CA ARG A 38 14.23 43.00 -16.27
C ARG A 38 13.77 41.54 -16.38
N THR A 39 13.79 41.04 -17.60
CA THR A 39 13.40 39.67 -17.95
C THR A 39 14.33 38.66 -17.30
N HIS A 40 13.90 38.08 -16.18
CA HIS A 40 14.42 36.80 -15.72
C HIS A 40 13.39 35.72 -16.04
N LEU A 41 13.88 34.65 -16.67
CA LEU A 41 13.10 33.43 -16.90
C LEU A 41 12.69 32.87 -15.54
N ILE A 42 11.42 33.04 -15.17
CA ILE A 42 10.82 32.31 -14.07
C ILE A 42 10.69 30.87 -14.55
N SER A 43 11.64 30.03 -14.17
CA SER A 43 11.43 28.58 -14.16
C SER A 43 10.17 28.30 -13.35
N ASP A 44 9.22 27.54 -13.91
CA ASP A 44 7.99 27.19 -13.19
C ASP A 44 8.31 26.71 -11.77
N PRO A 45 7.57 27.17 -10.75
CA PRO A 45 7.83 26.78 -9.37
C PRO A 45 7.60 25.28 -9.24
N ALA A 46 8.69 24.51 -9.24
CA ALA A 46 8.68 23.06 -9.29
C ALA A 46 7.62 22.49 -8.33
N LYS A 47 6.57 21.88 -8.87
CA LYS A 47 5.43 21.35 -8.10
C LYS A 47 6.00 20.53 -6.95
N LYS A 48 5.71 20.95 -5.70
CA LYS A 48 6.16 20.19 -4.52
C LYS A 48 5.65 18.75 -4.67
N PRO A 49 6.49 17.72 -4.44
CA PRO A 49 6.09 16.33 -4.64
C PRO A 49 4.84 16.04 -3.80
N ARG A 50 3.75 15.68 -4.49
CA ARG A 50 2.41 15.54 -3.91
C ARG A 50 2.39 14.34 -2.96
N GLN A 51 1.78 14.51 -1.79
CA GLN A 51 1.72 13.45 -0.79
C GLN A 51 0.64 12.42 -1.16
N ARG A 52 1.08 11.31 -1.76
CA ARG A 52 0.25 10.15 -2.13
C ARG A 52 -0.36 9.45 -0.91
N TYR A 53 -1.58 8.92 -1.06
CA TYR A 53 -2.31 8.16 -0.05
C TYR A 53 -1.73 6.75 0.13
N VAL A 54 -1.33 6.09 -0.96
CA VAL A 54 -0.62 4.80 -0.95
C VAL A 54 0.72 4.93 -1.68
N GLN A 55 1.78 4.34 -1.14
CA GLN A 55 3.09 4.28 -1.77
C GLN A 55 3.15 3.17 -2.83
N LYS A 56 4.13 3.22 -3.76
CA LYS A 56 4.31 2.18 -4.79
C LYS A 56 4.50 0.76 -4.20
N ASP A 57 5.02 0.68 -2.98
CA ASP A 57 5.23 -0.55 -2.20
C ASP A 57 4.01 -1.00 -1.37
N GLY A 58 2.85 -0.37 -1.57
CA GLY A 58 1.59 -0.71 -0.90
C GLY A 58 1.46 -0.24 0.55
N LYS A 59 2.39 0.57 1.08
CA LYS A 59 2.25 1.21 2.40
C LYS A 59 1.29 2.41 2.32
N CYS A 60 0.33 2.48 3.23
CA CYS A 60 -0.62 3.60 3.32
C CYS A 60 -0.05 4.74 4.18
N ASN A 61 -0.09 5.98 3.68
CA ASN A 61 0.43 7.18 4.35
C ASN A 61 -0.58 7.79 5.34
N VAL A 62 -1.20 6.95 6.18
CA VAL A 62 -2.31 7.33 7.07
C VAL A 62 -1.91 7.12 8.54
N HIS A 63 -1.97 8.20 9.32
CA HIS A 63 -1.78 8.17 10.76
C HIS A 63 -3.12 8.38 11.48
N HIS A 64 -3.56 7.35 12.22
CA HIS A 64 -4.78 7.39 13.03
C HIS A 64 -4.55 8.21 14.31
N GLY A 65 -4.82 9.51 14.25
CA GLY A 65 -4.74 10.41 15.41
C GLY A 65 -5.97 10.32 16.33
N ASN A 66 -5.78 10.66 17.61
CA ASN A 66 -6.85 10.83 18.61
C ASN A 66 -7.81 9.62 18.78
N VAL A 67 -7.30 8.40 18.66
CA VAL A 67 -8.05 7.18 19.02
C VAL A 67 -8.19 7.13 20.54
N GLN A 68 -9.34 7.53 21.08
CA GLN A 68 -9.58 7.61 22.53
C GLN A 68 -9.64 6.22 23.21
N GLU A 69 -9.98 5.17 22.45
CA GLU A 69 -10.26 3.83 22.97
C GLU A 69 -9.06 2.88 22.84
N THR A 70 -7.87 3.33 23.25
CA THR A 70 -6.61 2.56 23.14
C THR A 70 -6.64 1.20 23.86
N TYR A 71 -7.52 1.04 24.86
CA TYR A 71 -7.75 -0.23 25.55
C TYR A 71 -8.20 -1.35 24.61
N ARG A 72 -8.81 -1.04 23.46
CA ARG A 72 -9.25 -2.04 22.47
C ARG A 72 -8.08 -2.86 21.91
N TYR A 73 -6.89 -2.26 21.78
CA TYR A 73 -5.68 -2.99 21.38
C TYR A 73 -5.19 -3.97 22.46
N LEU A 74 -5.40 -3.66 23.74
CA LEU A 74 -5.06 -4.58 24.84
C LEU A 74 -6.09 -5.71 24.99
N SER A 75 -7.34 -5.49 24.56
CA SER A 75 -8.38 -6.51 24.53
C SER A 75 -8.13 -7.61 23.48
N ASP A 76 -7.34 -7.32 22.43
CA ASP A 76 -6.84 -8.33 21.49
C ASP A 76 -5.30 -8.35 21.53
N LEU A 77 -4.81 -8.92 22.63
CA LEU A 77 -3.38 -9.09 22.86
C LEU A 77 -2.73 -10.02 21.82
N PHE A 78 -3.49 -10.97 21.25
CA PHE A 78 -2.95 -11.96 20.32
C PHE A 78 -2.63 -11.35 18.96
N THR A 79 -3.59 -10.68 18.30
CA THR A 79 -3.28 -10.03 17.01
C THR A 79 -2.26 -8.93 17.17
N THR A 80 -2.33 -8.18 18.28
CA THR A 80 -1.32 -7.18 18.64
C THR A 80 0.09 -7.78 18.66
N LEU A 81 0.34 -8.86 19.41
CA LEU A 81 1.65 -9.52 19.49
C LEU A 81 2.12 -10.06 18.11
N VAL A 82 1.21 -10.61 17.32
CA VAL A 82 1.50 -11.10 15.96
C VAL A 82 1.89 -9.95 15.02
N ASP A 83 1.27 -8.77 15.11
CA ASP A 83 1.58 -7.63 14.25
C ASP A 83 2.76 -6.74 14.71
N LEU A 84 3.24 -6.88 15.95
CA LEU A 84 4.46 -6.20 16.39
C LEU A 84 5.68 -6.53 15.51
N ARG A 85 6.56 -5.54 15.30
CA ARG A 85 7.83 -5.73 14.57
C ARG A 85 8.68 -6.85 15.20
N TRP A 86 9.31 -7.68 14.38
CA TRP A 86 10.13 -8.83 14.79
C TRP A 86 11.04 -8.58 16.00
N ARG A 87 11.79 -7.47 16.03
CA ARG A 87 12.69 -7.11 17.14
C ARG A 87 11.96 -6.99 18.49
N LEU A 88 10.76 -6.39 18.51
CA LEU A 88 9.97 -6.23 19.73
C LEU A 88 9.21 -7.52 20.07
N SER A 89 8.75 -8.26 19.06
CA SER A 89 8.13 -9.58 19.25
C SER A 89 9.09 -10.55 19.95
N LEU A 90 10.33 -10.68 19.45
CA LEU A 90 11.38 -11.50 20.06
C LEU A 90 11.72 -11.04 21.49
N PHE A 91 11.87 -9.73 21.71
CA PHE A 91 12.08 -9.17 23.04
C PHE A 91 10.97 -9.55 24.02
N ILE A 92 9.70 -9.50 23.61
CA ILE A 92 8.56 -9.89 24.46
C ILE A 92 8.56 -11.39 24.75
N PHE A 93 8.88 -12.26 23.78
CA PHE A 93 8.99 -13.71 24.04
C PHE A 93 10.08 -14.01 25.07
N THR A 94 11.28 -13.44 24.91
CA THR A 94 12.37 -13.58 25.90
C THR A 94 11.96 -13.02 27.27
N LEU A 95 11.30 -11.87 27.31
CA LEU A 95 10.84 -11.25 28.55
C LEU A 95 9.84 -12.12 29.30
N VAL A 96 8.85 -12.72 28.62
CA VAL A 96 7.84 -13.55 29.30
C VAL A 96 8.45 -14.82 29.86
N TYR A 97 9.31 -15.54 29.13
CA TYR A 97 10.01 -16.71 29.68
C TYR A 97 10.88 -16.34 30.88
N VAL A 98 11.68 -15.28 30.79
CA VAL A 98 12.53 -14.82 31.90
C VAL A 98 11.70 -14.39 33.12
N VAL A 99 10.57 -13.71 32.92
CA VAL A 99 9.66 -13.35 34.02
C VAL A 99 9.01 -14.58 34.66
N ASN A 100 8.63 -15.59 33.87
CA ASN A 100 8.05 -16.82 34.39
C ASN A 100 9.07 -17.62 35.22
N TRP A 101 10.30 -17.78 34.72
CA TRP A 101 11.39 -18.44 35.44
C TRP A 101 11.82 -17.69 36.71
N LEU A 102 11.81 -16.36 36.70
CA LEU A 102 12.06 -15.55 37.89
C LEU A 102 10.91 -15.66 38.92
N PHE A 103 9.67 -15.72 38.46
CA PHE A 103 8.49 -15.88 39.33
C PHE A 103 8.48 -17.25 40.02
N PHE A 104 8.62 -18.34 39.27
CA PHE A 104 8.68 -19.69 39.85
C PHE A 104 9.98 -19.91 40.65
N GLY A 105 11.13 -19.41 40.20
CA GLY A 105 12.38 -19.44 40.97
C GLY A 105 12.27 -18.69 42.31
N PHE A 106 11.54 -17.58 42.36
CA PHE A 106 11.22 -16.89 43.60
C PHE A 106 10.29 -17.72 44.50
N LEU A 107 9.26 -18.37 43.96
CA LEU A 107 8.37 -19.25 44.74
C LEU A 107 9.13 -20.46 45.33
N TRP A 108 10.02 -21.10 44.56
CA TRP A 108 10.87 -22.19 45.05
C TRP A 108 11.81 -21.73 46.18
N TRP A 109 12.45 -20.56 46.01
CA TRP A 109 13.28 -19.96 47.05
C TRP A 109 12.47 -19.57 48.30
N LEU A 110 11.24 -19.09 48.12
CA LEU A 110 10.33 -18.73 49.22
C LEU A 110 9.87 -19.95 50.02
N ILE A 111 9.55 -21.09 49.37
CA ILE A 111 9.26 -22.35 50.06
C ILE A 111 10.48 -22.81 50.87
N ALA A 112 11.68 -22.82 50.26
CA ALA A 112 12.92 -23.20 50.93
C ALA A 112 13.26 -22.29 52.14
N LEU A 113 12.91 -21.00 52.07
CA LEU A 113 13.03 -20.05 53.20
C LEU A 113 12.01 -20.34 54.30
N ILE A 114 10.72 -20.43 53.98
CA ILE A 114 9.63 -20.61 54.96
C ILE A 114 9.79 -21.94 55.71
N ARG A 115 10.24 -22.98 55.00
CA ARG A 115 10.52 -24.31 55.56
C ARG A 115 11.83 -24.39 56.36
N GLY A 116 12.74 -23.42 56.17
CA GLY A 116 14.07 -23.42 56.80
C GLY A 116 15.10 -24.34 56.16
N ASP A 117 14.84 -24.85 54.95
CA ASP A 117 15.77 -25.73 54.21
C ASP A 117 17.13 -25.04 53.95
N LEU A 118 17.11 -23.71 53.77
CA LEU A 118 18.31 -22.87 53.58
C LEU A 118 19.14 -22.63 54.86
N VAL A 119 18.64 -23.04 56.03
CA VAL A 119 19.31 -22.85 57.34
C VAL A 119 19.90 -24.16 57.85
N HIS A 120 19.16 -25.27 57.72
CA HIS A 120 19.57 -26.60 58.19
C HIS A 120 20.28 -27.41 57.08
N ALA A 121 20.86 -26.73 56.09
CA ALA A 121 21.44 -27.34 54.90
C ALA A 121 22.65 -28.25 55.18
N ASP A 122 23.37 -28.01 56.28
CA ASP A 122 24.53 -28.78 56.74
C ASP A 122 24.19 -29.76 57.90
N GLU A 123 22.91 -29.94 58.26
CA GLU A 123 22.50 -30.81 59.38
C GLU A 123 22.27 -32.27 58.97
N GLU A 124 23.02 -33.19 59.59
CA GLU A 124 22.87 -34.65 59.39
C GLU A 124 21.50 -35.16 59.87
N GLY A 125 20.53 -35.19 58.94
CA GLY A 125 19.18 -35.72 59.17
C GLY A 125 18.06 -34.86 58.58
N TRP A 126 18.33 -33.60 58.21
CA TRP A 126 17.36 -32.78 57.50
C TRP A 126 17.25 -33.23 56.03
N THR A 127 16.02 -33.32 55.52
CA THR A 127 15.74 -33.60 54.11
C THR A 127 15.00 -32.41 53.50
N PRO A 128 15.68 -31.61 52.65
CA PRO A 128 15.09 -30.40 52.09
C PRO A 128 13.98 -30.72 51.08
N CYS A 129 13.16 -29.74 50.75
CA CYS A 129 12.13 -29.88 49.73
C CYS A 129 12.72 -30.11 48.32
N VAL A 130 13.86 -29.47 48.03
CA VAL A 130 14.65 -29.65 46.81
C VAL A 130 16.12 -29.76 47.19
N GLU A 131 16.80 -30.80 46.71
CA GLU A 131 18.23 -31.01 46.95
C GLU A 131 19.09 -29.98 46.20
N ASN A 132 20.22 -29.57 46.80
CA ASN A 132 21.20 -28.62 46.23
C ASN A 132 20.62 -27.23 45.84
N LEU A 133 19.63 -26.75 46.62
CA LEU A 133 19.01 -25.42 46.52
C LEU A 133 19.59 -24.48 47.61
N ASN A 134 20.82 -24.04 47.40
CA ASN A 134 21.61 -23.30 48.40
C ASN A 134 21.42 -21.76 48.32
N SER A 135 20.66 -21.27 47.33
CA SER A 135 20.53 -19.84 47.03
C SER A 135 19.37 -19.54 46.06
N PHE A 136 18.99 -18.26 45.91
CA PHE A 136 18.05 -17.84 44.86
C PHE A 136 18.52 -18.23 43.44
N VAL A 137 19.82 -18.19 43.16
CA VAL A 137 20.36 -18.56 41.83
C VAL A 137 20.15 -20.06 41.56
N SER A 138 20.30 -20.93 42.56
CA SER A 138 20.01 -22.36 42.41
C SER A 138 18.50 -22.65 42.34
N ALA A 139 17.65 -21.87 43.00
CA ALA A 139 16.19 -21.92 42.83
C ALA A 139 15.74 -21.49 41.42
N PHE A 140 16.35 -20.44 40.87
CA PHE A 140 16.13 -19.99 39.49
C PHE A 140 16.59 -21.03 38.46
N LEU A 141 17.76 -21.63 38.66
CA LEU A 141 18.22 -22.76 37.82
C LEU A 141 17.24 -23.94 37.89
N PHE A 142 16.83 -24.36 39.10
CA PHE A 142 15.83 -25.42 39.26
C PHE A 142 14.52 -25.07 38.55
N SER A 143 14.04 -23.83 38.65
CA SER A 143 12.84 -23.37 37.94
C SER A 143 12.97 -23.49 36.42
N ILE A 144 14.15 -23.22 35.84
CA ILE A 144 14.40 -23.45 34.41
C ILE A 144 14.43 -24.95 34.11
N GLU A 145 15.19 -25.73 34.88
CA GLU A 145 15.33 -27.19 34.74
C GLU A 145 13.97 -27.89 34.75
N THR A 146 13.06 -27.46 35.62
CA THR A 146 11.67 -27.94 35.73
C THR A 146 10.81 -27.47 34.55
N GLU A 147 10.72 -26.16 34.28
CA GLU A 147 9.76 -25.61 33.32
C GLU A 147 10.11 -25.96 31.87
N THR A 148 11.41 -25.95 31.54
CA THR A 148 11.89 -26.38 30.21
C THR A 148 12.05 -27.89 30.10
N THR A 149 11.70 -28.64 31.15
CA THR A 149 11.78 -30.11 31.24
C THR A 149 13.17 -30.71 30.95
N ILE A 150 14.23 -29.93 31.20
CA ILE A 150 15.62 -30.37 31.03
C ILE A 150 16.04 -31.32 32.17
N GLY A 151 15.64 -31.00 33.42
CA GLY A 151 15.83 -31.84 34.61
C GLY A 151 17.20 -32.51 34.74
N TYR A 152 18.28 -31.76 35.00
CA TYR A 152 19.64 -32.32 35.04
C TYR A 152 19.88 -33.36 36.15
N GLY A 153 18.95 -33.55 37.08
CA GLY A 153 19.03 -34.55 38.15
C GLY A 153 19.99 -34.19 39.30
N TYR A 154 20.67 -33.04 39.22
CA TYR A 154 21.46 -32.50 40.34
C TYR A 154 20.58 -31.79 41.39
N ARG A 155 19.39 -31.34 41.00
CA ARG A 155 18.36 -30.77 41.88
C ARG A 155 17.10 -31.60 41.75
N VAL A 156 16.71 -32.25 42.84
CA VAL A 156 15.61 -33.23 42.86
C VAL A 156 14.64 -32.85 43.97
N ILE A 157 13.35 -32.91 43.67
CA ILE A 157 12.27 -32.68 44.63
C ILE A 157 12.08 -33.92 45.52
N THR A 158 11.89 -33.72 46.83
CA THR A 158 11.64 -34.81 47.78
C THR A 158 10.16 -34.94 48.13
N GLU A 159 9.74 -36.14 48.54
CA GLU A 159 8.39 -36.42 49.06
C GLU A 159 8.03 -35.66 50.36
N LYS A 160 8.98 -34.94 50.96
CA LYS A 160 8.85 -34.34 52.31
C LYS A 160 8.11 -33.00 52.33
N CYS A 161 7.76 -32.43 51.17
CA CYS A 161 7.07 -31.15 51.04
C CYS A 161 5.85 -31.22 50.09
N PRO A 162 4.61 -31.33 50.61
CA PRO A 162 3.42 -31.32 49.76
C PRO A 162 3.26 -29.98 49.01
N GLU A 163 3.70 -28.87 49.60
CA GLU A 163 3.74 -27.54 48.98
C GLU A 163 4.59 -27.50 47.71
N GLY A 164 5.77 -28.13 47.72
CA GLY A 164 6.63 -28.24 46.55
C GLY A 164 5.99 -29.08 45.45
N ILE A 165 5.33 -30.19 45.79
CA ILE A 165 4.62 -31.05 44.83
C ILE A 165 3.46 -30.28 44.16
N ILE A 166 2.74 -29.45 44.92
CA ILE A 166 1.68 -28.57 44.39
C ILE A 166 2.28 -27.47 43.50
N LEU A 167 3.38 -26.83 43.91
CA LEU A 167 4.06 -25.81 43.10
C LEU A 167 4.56 -26.40 41.78
N LEU A 168 5.19 -27.58 41.81
CA LEU A 168 5.65 -28.33 40.63
C LEU A 168 4.49 -28.63 39.65
N LEU A 169 3.34 -29.07 40.16
CA LEU A 169 2.16 -29.34 39.34
C LEU A 169 1.61 -28.05 38.69
N VAL A 170 1.51 -26.97 39.46
CA VAL A 170 1.05 -25.66 38.95
C VAL A 170 2.03 -25.09 37.92
N GLN A 171 3.35 -25.23 38.16
CA GLN A 171 4.40 -24.80 37.24
C GLN A 171 4.37 -25.58 35.92
N ALA A 172 4.22 -26.90 35.98
CA ALA A 172 4.13 -27.74 34.78
C ALA A 172 2.92 -27.37 33.91
N ILE A 173 1.75 -27.12 34.53
CA ILE A 173 0.53 -26.72 33.83
C ILE A 173 0.68 -25.31 33.23
N LEU A 174 1.10 -24.31 34.01
CA LEU A 174 1.22 -22.93 33.53
C LEU A 174 2.35 -22.75 32.52
N GLY A 175 3.49 -23.40 32.72
CA GLY A 175 4.59 -23.43 31.74
C GLY A 175 4.15 -24.04 30.41
N SER A 176 3.38 -25.14 30.44
CA SER A 176 2.81 -25.74 29.22
C SER A 176 1.87 -24.78 28.48
N ILE A 177 1.01 -24.05 29.21
CA ILE A 177 0.08 -23.07 28.64
C ILE A 177 0.83 -21.87 28.04
N VAL A 178 1.82 -21.31 28.75
CA VAL A 178 2.65 -20.20 28.25
C VAL A 178 3.43 -20.62 27.01
N ASN A 179 4.09 -21.79 27.03
CA ASN A 179 4.83 -22.32 25.89
C ASN A 179 3.91 -22.52 24.67
N ALA A 180 2.74 -23.14 24.84
CA ALA A 180 1.77 -23.34 23.77
C ALA A 180 1.30 -22.01 23.13
N MET A 181 1.00 -20.99 23.95
CA MET A 181 0.62 -19.66 23.44
C MET A 181 1.76 -18.97 22.68
N MET A 182 3.01 -19.04 23.19
CA MET A 182 4.14 -18.37 22.54
C MET A 182 4.60 -19.07 21.26
N VAL A 183 4.61 -20.41 21.25
CA VAL A 183 4.88 -21.20 20.03
C VAL A 183 3.77 -20.98 19.00
N GLY A 184 2.50 -20.95 19.40
CA GLY A 184 1.38 -20.64 18.52
C GLY A 184 1.45 -19.23 17.93
N CYS A 185 1.76 -18.22 18.75
CA CYS A 185 1.97 -16.84 18.30
C CYS A 185 3.17 -16.74 17.32
N MET A 186 4.27 -17.45 17.58
CA MET A 186 5.42 -17.50 16.68
C MET A 186 5.10 -18.19 15.36
N PHE A 187 4.40 -19.33 15.40
CA PHE A 187 3.97 -20.05 14.20
C PHE A 187 3.11 -19.15 13.29
N VAL A 188 2.04 -18.55 13.82
CA VAL A 188 1.18 -17.63 13.05
C VAL A 188 1.99 -16.47 12.46
N LYS A 189 2.92 -15.88 13.24
CA LYS A 189 3.79 -14.78 12.78
C LYS A 189 4.75 -15.20 11.65
N ILE A 190 5.27 -16.42 11.68
CA ILE A 190 6.12 -16.99 10.62
C ILE A 190 5.28 -17.28 9.36
N SER A 191 4.07 -17.81 9.54
CA SER A 191 3.20 -18.18 8.42
C SER A 191 2.58 -16.98 7.70
N GLN A 192 2.39 -15.83 8.37
CA GLN A 192 1.73 -14.64 7.80
C GLN A 192 2.30 -14.27 6.40
N PRO A 193 1.46 -14.15 5.35
CA PRO A 193 1.92 -14.01 3.97
C PRO A 193 2.41 -12.59 3.60
N LYS A 194 2.90 -11.80 4.57
CA LYS A 194 3.37 -10.42 4.33
C LYS A 194 4.48 -10.36 3.29
N ASN A 195 5.43 -11.29 3.33
CA ASN A 195 6.53 -11.41 2.37
C ASN A 195 6.07 -11.91 0.97
N ARG A 196 4.82 -12.37 0.80
CA ARG A 196 4.25 -12.75 -0.51
C ARG A 196 3.69 -11.56 -1.27
N ALA A 197 3.23 -10.52 -0.57
CA ALA A 197 2.88 -9.25 -1.20
C ALA A 197 4.11 -8.56 -1.83
N GLU A 198 5.33 -8.90 -1.38
CA GLU A 198 6.60 -8.38 -1.93
C GLU A 198 7.05 -9.10 -3.22
N THR A 199 6.51 -10.28 -3.57
CA THR A 199 6.81 -10.96 -4.85
C THR A 199 5.79 -10.65 -5.95
N LEU A 200 4.71 -9.94 -5.60
CA LEU A 200 3.68 -9.49 -6.53
C LEU A 200 4.01 -8.08 -7.04
N MET A 201 4.30 -7.96 -8.33
CA MET A 201 4.74 -6.72 -8.96
C MET A 201 3.60 -6.02 -9.70
N PHE A 202 3.62 -4.70 -9.66
CA PHE A 202 2.83 -3.82 -10.51
C PHE A 202 3.76 -2.99 -11.41
N SER A 203 3.29 -2.60 -12.60
CA SER A 203 3.99 -1.64 -13.45
C SER A 203 4.32 -0.34 -12.71
N HIS A 204 5.40 0.35 -13.09
CA HIS A 204 5.69 1.67 -12.49
C HIS A 204 4.69 2.74 -12.95
N ASN A 205 4.31 2.70 -14.22
CA ASN A 205 3.37 3.62 -14.84
C ASN A 205 2.10 2.86 -15.26
N ALA A 206 0.94 3.52 -15.20
CA ALA A 206 -0.23 3.10 -15.94
C ALA A 206 -0.20 3.78 -17.32
N VAL A 207 -0.92 3.22 -18.30
CA VAL A 207 -0.97 3.77 -19.66
C VAL A 207 -2.41 3.90 -20.16
N ILE A 208 -2.70 4.92 -20.96
CA ILE A 208 -3.99 5.08 -21.64
C ILE A 208 -3.75 5.05 -23.15
N SER A 209 -4.40 4.13 -23.86
CA SER A 209 -4.41 4.11 -25.34
C SER A 209 -5.64 3.40 -25.90
N VAL A 210 -5.86 3.55 -27.21
CA VAL A 210 -6.98 2.88 -27.90
C VAL A 210 -6.70 1.39 -28.02
N ARG A 211 -7.70 0.58 -27.68
CA ARG A 211 -7.76 -0.87 -27.90
C ARG A 211 -9.14 -1.20 -28.46
N ASP A 212 -9.19 -1.83 -29.63
CA ASP A 212 -10.44 -2.24 -30.30
C ASP A 212 -11.49 -1.11 -30.40
N ASN A 213 -11.02 0.07 -30.85
CA ASN A 213 -11.75 1.34 -30.97
C ASN A 213 -12.31 1.93 -29.66
N LYS A 214 -11.88 1.42 -28.49
CA LYS A 214 -12.25 1.91 -27.16
C LYS A 214 -11.02 2.52 -26.47
N MET A 215 -11.21 3.53 -25.64
CA MET A 215 -10.14 4.04 -24.78
C MET A 215 -10.03 3.17 -23.53
N CYS A 216 -8.83 2.65 -23.26
CA CYS A 216 -8.58 1.78 -22.11
C CYS A 216 -7.45 2.35 -21.24
N LEU A 217 -7.70 2.42 -19.93
CA LEU A 217 -6.65 2.61 -18.92
C LEU A 217 -6.09 1.24 -18.54
N MET A 218 -4.78 1.07 -18.61
CA MET A 218 -4.11 -0.21 -18.47
C MET A 218 -2.95 -0.14 -17.47
N PHE A 219 -2.76 -1.20 -16.69
CA PHE A 219 -1.59 -1.41 -15.86
C PHE A 219 -1.18 -2.89 -15.89
N ARG A 220 0.11 -3.19 -15.72
CA ARG A 220 0.61 -4.57 -15.69
C ARG A 220 0.69 -5.08 -14.25
N VAL A 221 0.40 -6.36 -14.06
CA VAL A 221 0.61 -7.10 -12.81
C VAL A 221 1.32 -8.43 -13.10
N GLY A 222 2.11 -8.94 -12.17
CA GLY A 222 2.82 -10.22 -12.30
C GLY A 222 3.21 -10.82 -10.95
N ASP A 223 3.47 -12.13 -10.91
CA ASP A 223 4.09 -12.81 -9.78
C ASP A 223 5.50 -13.27 -10.19
N LEU A 224 6.51 -12.90 -9.41
CA LEU A 224 7.89 -13.35 -9.60
C LEU A 224 8.11 -14.84 -9.29
N ARG A 225 7.10 -15.55 -8.79
CA ARG A 225 7.23 -16.90 -8.24
C ARG A 225 6.35 -17.93 -8.93
N ASN A 226 6.92 -19.11 -9.18
CA ASN A 226 6.27 -20.26 -9.81
C ASN A 226 5.13 -20.93 -8.98
N SER A 227 4.75 -20.39 -7.82
CA SER A 227 3.69 -20.94 -6.96
C SER A 227 2.47 -20.03 -7.06
N HIS A 228 1.28 -20.59 -7.28
CA HIS A 228 0.13 -19.79 -7.70
C HIS A 228 -0.49 -18.95 -6.57
N ILE A 229 -1.10 -17.83 -6.97
CA ILE A 229 -2.10 -17.13 -6.15
C ILE A 229 -3.47 -17.71 -6.52
N VAL A 230 -4.06 -18.44 -5.59
CA VAL A 230 -5.36 -19.11 -5.75
C VAL A 230 -6.48 -18.08 -5.52
N GLU A 231 -7.53 -18.10 -6.33
CA GLU A 231 -8.63 -17.10 -6.29
C GLU A 231 -8.12 -15.64 -6.33
N ALA A 232 -7.14 -15.37 -7.20
CA ALA A 232 -6.64 -14.01 -7.40
C ALA A 232 -7.75 -13.08 -7.95
N SER A 233 -7.99 -11.93 -7.32
CA SER A 233 -8.94 -10.90 -7.79
C SER A 233 -8.29 -9.51 -7.74
N ILE A 234 -8.43 -8.75 -8.83
CA ILE A 234 -7.91 -7.38 -8.95
C ILE A 234 -9.03 -6.35 -8.81
N ARG A 235 -8.81 -5.34 -7.96
CA ARG A 235 -9.73 -4.21 -7.75
C ARG A 235 -8.97 -2.89 -7.81
N ALA A 236 -9.63 -1.81 -8.23
CA ALA A 236 -9.03 -0.48 -8.21
C ALA A 236 -10.01 0.60 -7.76
N LYS A 237 -9.50 1.57 -6.99
CA LYS A 237 -10.24 2.75 -6.55
C LYS A 237 -9.59 3.99 -7.13
N LEU A 238 -10.39 4.85 -7.75
CA LEU A 238 -10.00 6.24 -7.97
C LEU A 238 -10.18 7.00 -6.66
N ILE A 239 -9.13 7.68 -6.21
CA ILE A 239 -9.14 8.58 -5.08
C ILE A 239 -8.95 10.01 -5.60
N ARG A 240 -9.95 10.87 -5.37
CA ARG A 240 -9.85 12.31 -5.62
C ARG A 240 -10.72 13.11 -4.65
N SER A 241 -10.34 14.35 -4.39
CA SER A 241 -11.20 15.31 -3.69
C SER A 241 -12.45 15.59 -4.53
N GLN A 242 -13.62 15.64 -3.92
CA GLN A 242 -14.86 15.96 -4.62
C GLN A 242 -15.73 16.90 -3.77
N GLN A 243 -16.40 17.85 -4.42
CA GLN A 243 -17.51 18.59 -3.81
C GLN A 243 -18.84 18.08 -4.39
N THR A 244 -19.85 17.92 -3.53
CA THR A 244 -21.21 17.54 -3.94
C THR A 244 -21.98 18.75 -4.48
N LYS A 245 -23.13 18.56 -5.12
CA LYS A 245 -23.95 19.67 -5.64
C LYS A 245 -24.59 20.47 -4.50
N GLU A 246 -24.73 19.81 -3.35
CA GLU A 246 -25.23 20.27 -2.07
C GLU A 246 -24.16 21.05 -1.28
N GLY A 247 -22.91 21.04 -1.76
CA GLY A 247 -21.78 21.84 -1.24
C GLY A 247 -20.84 21.10 -0.28
N GLU A 248 -21.13 19.86 0.08
CA GLU A 248 -20.28 19.04 0.96
C GLU A 248 -18.93 18.73 0.28
N PHE A 249 -17.82 18.92 1.00
CA PHE A 249 -16.48 18.62 0.52
C PHE A 249 -15.98 17.31 1.10
N ILE A 250 -15.75 16.32 0.23
CA ILE A 250 -15.22 14.99 0.54
C ILE A 250 -13.72 14.97 0.18
N PRO A 251 -12.79 14.97 1.16
CA PRO A 251 -11.37 15.19 0.88
C PRO A 251 -10.68 14.08 0.07
N LEU A 252 -11.12 12.83 0.24
CA LEU A 252 -10.58 11.65 -0.44
C LEU A 252 -11.74 10.73 -0.81
N ASN A 253 -12.58 11.15 -1.76
CA ASN A 253 -13.67 10.28 -2.24
C ASN A 253 -13.09 9.08 -2.98
N GLN A 254 -13.63 7.88 -2.73
CA GLN A 254 -13.14 6.62 -3.28
C GLN A 254 -14.21 6.01 -4.21
N THR A 255 -14.07 6.21 -5.52
CA THR A 255 -14.97 5.60 -6.51
C THR A 255 -14.35 4.36 -7.12
N ASP A 256 -15.13 3.30 -7.30
CA ASP A 256 -14.65 2.05 -7.90
C ASP A 256 -14.37 2.22 -9.40
N ILE A 257 -13.33 1.55 -9.89
CA ILE A 257 -13.00 1.47 -11.30
C ILE A 257 -13.29 0.04 -11.75
N ASN A 258 -14.25 -0.13 -12.67
CA ASN A 258 -14.66 -1.45 -13.14
C ASN A 258 -13.59 -2.08 -14.04
N ILE A 259 -13.02 -3.20 -13.60
CA ILE A 259 -12.02 -4.00 -14.31
C ILE A 259 -12.59 -5.40 -14.62
N GLY A 260 -13.79 -5.44 -15.22
CA GLY A 260 -14.45 -6.71 -15.55
C GLY A 260 -15.18 -7.37 -14.37
N PHE A 261 -15.63 -6.60 -13.39
CA PHE A 261 -16.46 -7.11 -12.30
C PHE A 261 -17.82 -7.63 -12.80
N ASP A 262 -18.40 -6.97 -13.82
CA ASP A 262 -19.67 -7.38 -14.44
C ASP A 262 -19.56 -8.70 -15.23
N THR A 263 -18.36 -9.05 -15.71
CA THR A 263 -18.06 -10.28 -16.48
C THR A 263 -17.39 -11.37 -15.64
N GLY A 264 -16.80 -10.99 -14.51
CA GLY A 264 -15.96 -11.84 -13.68
C GLY A 264 -14.55 -12.04 -14.24
N ASP A 265 -14.07 -11.14 -15.12
CA ASP A 265 -12.67 -11.09 -15.61
C ASP A 265 -11.71 -10.45 -14.60
N ASP A 266 -12.25 -9.86 -13.50
CA ASP A 266 -11.47 -9.40 -12.36
C ASP A 266 -10.73 -10.54 -11.64
N ARG A 267 -11.21 -11.79 -11.81
CA ARG A 267 -10.63 -13.02 -11.27
C ARG A 267 -9.51 -13.51 -12.19
N LEU A 268 -8.27 -13.34 -11.75
CA LEU A 268 -7.09 -13.55 -12.57
C LEU A 268 -6.58 -15.00 -12.52
N PHE A 269 -6.23 -15.55 -13.67
CA PHE A 269 -5.30 -16.69 -13.76
C PHE A 269 -3.86 -16.16 -13.92
N LEU A 270 -3.28 -15.68 -12.82
CA LEU A 270 -1.97 -15.02 -12.82
C LEU A 270 -0.84 -16.07 -12.81
N VAL A 271 -0.20 -16.27 -13.96
CA VAL A 271 0.98 -17.14 -14.14
C VAL A 271 2.09 -16.42 -14.90
N SER A 272 1.75 -15.77 -16.01
CA SER A 272 2.60 -14.78 -16.69
C SER A 272 2.04 -13.37 -16.46
N PRO A 273 2.84 -12.30 -16.68
CA PRO A 273 2.37 -10.93 -16.47
C PRO A 273 1.14 -10.55 -17.31
N LEU A 274 0.07 -10.14 -16.63
CA LEU A 274 -1.19 -9.74 -17.26
C LEU A 274 -1.27 -8.21 -17.37
N ILE A 275 -1.76 -7.72 -18.51
CA ILE A 275 -2.13 -6.30 -18.68
C ILE A 275 -3.60 -6.16 -18.30
N ILE A 276 -3.82 -5.65 -17.10
CA ILE A 276 -5.12 -5.33 -16.54
C ILE A 276 -5.67 -4.10 -17.26
N SER A 277 -6.94 -4.12 -17.66
CA SER A 277 -7.53 -3.15 -18.58
C SER A 277 -8.91 -2.68 -18.13
N HIS A 278 -9.03 -1.40 -17.80
CA HIS A 278 -10.30 -0.70 -17.57
C HIS A 278 -10.78 -0.03 -18.85
N GLU A 279 -11.96 -0.39 -19.34
CA GLU A 279 -12.63 0.30 -20.45
C GLU A 279 -13.23 1.64 -19.97
N ILE A 280 -12.77 2.75 -20.57
CA ILE A 280 -13.28 4.10 -20.28
C ILE A 280 -14.61 4.28 -21.05
N ASN A 281 -15.70 3.79 -20.46
CA ASN A 281 -17.07 3.88 -20.96
C ASN A 281 -17.88 4.99 -20.26
N GLU A 282 -19.17 5.15 -20.60
CA GLU A 282 -20.09 6.16 -20.06
C GLU A 282 -20.25 6.15 -18.52
N LYS A 283 -19.88 5.06 -17.82
CA LYS A 283 -19.86 4.97 -16.35
C LYS A 283 -18.49 5.27 -15.73
N SER A 284 -17.43 5.38 -16.53
CA SER A 284 -16.06 5.59 -16.05
C SER A 284 -15.87 7.00 -15.48
N PRO A 285 -15.16 7.16 -14.34
CA PRO A 285 -14.76 8.49 -13.86
C PRO A 285 -13.93 9.31 -14.85
N PHE A 286 -13.30 8.65 -15.84
CA PHE A 286 -12.43 9.26 -16.85
C PHE A 286 -13.15 9.56 -18.18
N TRP A 287 -14.47 9.31 -18.29
CA TRP A 287 -15.23 9.42 -19.55
C TRP A 287 -15.09 10.79 -20.23
N GLU A 288 -15.14 11.87 -19.45
CA GLU A 288 -15.08 13.25 -19.95
C GLU A 288 -13.66 13.86 -19.92
N MET A 289 -12.64 13.05 -19.58
CA MET A 289 -11.27 13.51 -19.41
C MET A 289 -10.47 13.37 -20.71
N SER A 290 -10.04 14.50 -21.28
CA SER A 290 -9.02 14.57 -22.34
C SER A 290 -7.61 14.66 -21.77
N LEU A 291 -6.58 14.51 -22.61
CA LEU A 291 -5.16 14.67 -22.21
C LEU A 291 -4.92 16.00 -21.48
N ALA A 292 -5.39 17.12 -22.05
CA ALA A 292 -5.21 18.46 -21.49
C ALA A 292 -6.08 18.76 -20.25
N GLN A 293 -6.94 17.82 -19.82
CA GLN A 293 -7.58 17.80 -18.50
C GLN A 293 -6.81 16.90 -17.53
N MET A 294 -6.28 15.76 -17.98
CA MET A 294 -5.52 14.83 -17.13
C MET A 294 -4.27 15.48 -16.49
N GLU A 295 -3.60 16.39 -17.21
CA GLU A 295 -2.47 17.20 -16.70
C GLU A 295 -2.85 18.23 -15.61
N LYS A 296 -4.17 18.45 -15.41
CA LYS A 296 -4.75 19.45 -14.52
C LYS A 296 -5.61 18.84 -13.40
N GLU A 297 -6.21 17.67 -13.63
CA GLU A 297 -6.91 16.92 -12.59
C GLU A 297 -5.94 16.31 -11.59
N GLU A 298 -6.39 16.19 -10.34
CA GLU A 298 -5.54 15.93 -9.19
C GLU A 298 -6.00 14.64 -8.49
N PHE A 299 -5.62 13.48 -9.03
CA PHE A 299 -6.13 12.16 -8.61
C PHE A 299 -5.04 11.13 -8.31
N GLU A 300 -5.43 10.04 -7.64
CA GLU A 300 -4.60 8.85 -7.39
C GLU A 300 -5.43 7.58 -7.64
N ILE A 301 -4.95 6.65 -8.46
CA ILE A 301 -5.56 5.34 -8.68
C ILE A 301 -4.86 4.35 -7.74
N VAL A 302 -5.56 3.83 -6.74
CA VAL A 302 -5.05 2.74 -5.89
C VAL A 302 -5.48 1.41 -6.47
N VAL A 303 -4.52 0.52 -6.74
CA VAL A 303 -4.75 -0.85 -7.22
C VAL A 303 -4.51 -1.85 -6.09
N ILE A 304 -5.35 -2.88 -6.02
CA ILE A 304 -5.40 -3.87 -4.94
C ILE A 304 -5.55 -5.26 -5.57
N LEU A 305 -4.52 -6.10 -5.43
CA LEU A 305 -4.58 -7.51 -5.79
C LEU A 305 -4.75 -8.35 -4.53
N GLU A 306 -5.80 -9.15 -4.48
CA GLU A 306 -6.09 -10.11 -3.41
C GLU A 306 -6.03 -11.53 -3.92
N GLY A 307 -5.80 -12.49 -3.04
CA GLY A 307 -5.85 -13.92 -3.33
C GLY A 307 -5.15 -14.77 -2.27
N MET A 308 -5.33 -16.08 -2.32
CA MET A 308 -4.77 -17.03 -1.35
C MET A 308 -3.40 -17.57 -1.78
N VAL A 309 -2.49 -17.69 -0.83
CA VAL A 309 -1.16 -18.26 -1.05
C VAL A 309 -1.26 -19.79 -1.01
N GLU A 310 -1.12 -20.43 -2.18
CA GLU A 310 -1.21 -21.89 -2.41
C GLU A 310 -0.66 -22.76 -1.28
N ALA A 311 0.57 -22.48 -0.82
CA ALA A 311 1.25 -23.29 0.20
C ALA A 311 0.75 -23.11 1.65
N THR A 312 -0.20 -22.19 1.92
CA THR A 312 -0.67 -21.87 3.28
C THR A 312 -2.17 -21.65 3.42
N GLY A 313 -2.90 -21.46 2.32
CA GLY A 313 -4.35 -21.16 2.34
C GLY A 313 -4.73 -19.78 2.88
N MET A 314 -3.77 -18.97 3.36
CA MET A 314 -4.05 -17.61 3.83
C MET A 314 -4.16 -16.62 2.69
N THR A 315 -5.12 -15.70 2.83
CA THR A 315 -5.26 -14.54 1.95
C THR A 315 -4.09 -13.57 2.12
N CYS A 316 -3.64 -13.02 1.01
CA CYS A 316 -2.68 -11.93 0.92
C CYS A 316 -3.31 -10.76 0.14
N GLN A 317 -2.79 -9.55 0.36
CA GLN A 317 -3.22 -8.35 -0.36
C GLN A 317 -2.00 -7.50 -0.72
N ALA A 318 -1.65 -7.49 -2.00
CA ALA A 318 -0.68 -6.57 -2.58
C ALA A 318 -1.39 -5.28 -3.03
N ARG A 319 -0.73 -4.14 -2.87
CA ARG A 319 -1.28 -2.82 -3.21
C ARG A 319 -0.22 -1.97 -3.90
N SER A 320 -0.64 -1.08 -4.78
CA SER A 320 0.18 0.01 -5.29
C SER A 320 -0.72 1.20 -5.66
N SER A 321 -0.14 2.30 -6.14
CA SER A 321 -0.93 3.40 -6.70
C SER A 321 -0.28 4.07 -7.89
N TYR A 322 -1.09 4.80 -8.67
CA TYR A 322 -0.67 5.64 -9.78
C TYR A 322 -1.21 7.06 -9.55
N LEU A 323 -0.30 8.03 -9.39
CA LEU A 323 -0.63 9.45 -9.39
C LEU A 323 -0.96 9.94 -10.80
N ASP A 324 -1.54 11.13 -10.91
CA ASP A 324 -1.73 11.87 -12.17
C ASP A 324 -0.47 11.87 -13.07
N THR A 325 0.72 12.17 -12.51
CA THR A 325 2.01 12.11 -13.24
C THR A 325 2.50 10.71 -13.62
N GLU A 326 1.85 9.65 -13.15
CA GLU A 326 2.25 8.25 -13.37
C GLU A 326 1.29 7.51 -14.33
N VAL A 327 0.35 8.24 -14.96
CA VAL A 327 -0.56 7.75 -16.00
C VAL A 327 -0.15 8.34 -17.36
N LEU A 328 0.44 7.52 -18.22
CA LEU A 328 0.97 7.94 -19.51
C LEU A 328 -0.06 7.81 -20.64
N TRP A 329 -0.49 8.95 -21.19
CA TRP A 329 -1.38 8.96 -22.36
C TRP A 329 -0.63 8.54 -23.63
N GLY A 330 -1.33 7.87 -24.54
CA GLY A 330 -0.79 7.40 -25.82
C GLY A 330 0.19 6.23 -25.72
N HIS A 331 0.38 5.63 -24.55
CA HIS A 331 1.37 4.57 -24.36
C HIS A 331 0.77 3.15 -24.39
N ARG A 332 1.61 2.16 -24.69
CA ARG A 332 1.34 0.73 -24.52
C ARG A 332 2.55 0.05 -23.88
N PHE A 333 2.31 -1.05 -23.15
CA PHE A 333 3.39 -1.85 -22.57
C PHE A 333 4.12 -2.69 -23.64
N THR A 334 5.45 -2.72 -23.55
CA THR A 334 6.32 -3.60 -24.36
C THR A 334 5.96 -5.07 -24.11
N PRO A 335 5.85 -5.94 -25.14
CA PRO A 335 5.62 -7.38 -24.94
C PRO A 335 6.74 -8.03 -24.11
N VAL A 336 6.36 -8.93 -23.19
CA VAL A 336 7.29 -9.61 -22.26
C VAL A 336 7.33 -11.14 -22.42
N LEU A 337 6.49 -11.70 -23.30
CA LEU A 337 6.39 -13.13 -23.52
C LEU A 337 7.09 -13.52 -24.82
N SER A 338 8.14 -14.34 -24.71
CA SER A 338 8.80 -15.04 -25.80
C SER A 338 8.39 -16.52 -25.82
N LEU A 339 8.51 -17.16 -26.99
CA LEU A 339 8.36 -18.60 -27.14
C LEU A 339 9.74 -19.22 -27.37
N GLU A 340 10.37 -19.65 -26.28
CA GLU A 340 11.57 -20.47 -26.27
C GLU A 340 11.23 -21.94 -26.63
N LYS A 341 12.23 -22.82 -26.73
CA LYS A 341 12.08 -24.19 -27.26
C LYS A 341 11.23 -25.10 -26.36
N GLY A 342 9.92 -25.02 -26.50
CA GLY A 342 8.92 -25.82 -25.79
C GLY A 342 8.31 -25.14 -24.56
N PHE A 343 8.72 -23.92 -24.23
CA PHE A 343 8.26 -23.18 -23.05
C PHE A 343 8.08 -21.69 -23.37
N TYR A 344 7.13 -21.05 -22.70
CA TYR A 344 7.03 -19.59 -22.68
C TYR A 344 8.01 -19.02 -21.67
N GLU A 345 8.85 -18.07 -22.10
CA GLU A 345 9.74 -17.32 -21.22
C GLU A 345 9.15 -15.91 -20.99
N VAL A 346 9.37 -15.37 -19.79
CA VAL A 346 8.94 -14.03 -19.40
C VAL A 346 10.17 -13.16 -19.15
N ASP A 347 10.40 -12.20 -20.04
CA ASP A 347 11.44 -11.21 -19.83
C ASP A 347 10.97 -10.11 -18.87
N TYR A 348 11.39 -10.23 -17.62
CA TYR A 348 11.08 -9.26 -16.57
C TYR A 348 11.84 -7.93 -16.70
N ASN A 349 12.86 -7.80 -17.55
CA ASN A 349 13.51 -6.51 -17.80
C ASN A 349 12.51 -5.55 -18.48
N ASN A 350 11.82 -6.04 -19.51
CA ASN A 350 10.78 -5.34 -20.24
C ASN A 350 9.43 -5.23 -19.47
N PHE A 351 9.37 -5.61 -18.18
CA PHE A 351 8.13 -5.61 -17.40
C PHE A 351 7.55 -4.21 -17.17
N HIS A 352 8.39 -3.22 -16.87
CA HIS A 352 7.94 -1.85 -16.63
C HIS A 352 7.86 -1.00 -17.91
N ASP A 353 8.36 -1.53 -19.03
CA ASP A 353 8.64 -0.77 -20.23
C ASP A 353 7.40 -0.50 -21.08
N VAL A 354 7.41 0.68 -21.68
CA VAL A 354 6.30 1.25 -22.44
C VAL A 354 6.82 1.94 -23.70
N TYR A 355 6.01 1.95 -24.75
CA TYR A 355 6.29 2.65 -26.01
C TYR A 355 5.11 3.54 -26.41
N GLU A 356 5.41 4.63 -27.12
CA GLU A 356 4.42 5.56 -27.64
C GLU A 356 3.63 4.97 -28.82
N THR A 357 2.35 5.32 -28.90
CA THR A 357 1.42 4.90 -29.95
C THR A 357 0.48 6.03 -30.34
N ASN A 358 0.13 6.12 -31.62
CA ASN A 358 -0.80 7.14 -32.11
C ASN A 358 -2.19 6.93 -31.50
N THR A 359 -2.53 7.76 -30.52
CA THR A 359 -3.75 7.73 -29.71
C THR A 359 -4.35 9.14 -29.72
N PRO A 360 -5.65 9.33 -30.00
CA PRO A 360 -6.27 10.65 -29.99
C PRO A 360 -6.15 11.33 -28.62
N THR A 361 -5.98 12.65 -28.62
CA THR A 361 -5.84 13.47 -27.41
C THR A 361 -7.17 13.91 -26.79
N CYS A 362 -8.28 13.70 -27.51
CA CYS A 362 -9.64 14.03 -27.06
C CYS A 362 -10.17 13.05 -26.00
N SER A 363 -11.20 13.47 -25.26
CA SER A 363 -11.86 12.63 -24.25
C SER A 363 -12.48 11.34 -24.86
N ALA A 364 -12.70 10.32 -24.03
CA ALA A 364 -13.39 9.10 -24.45
C ALA A 364 -14.81 9.40 -24.96
N LYS A 365 -15.51 10.34 -24.30
CA LYS A 365 -16.80 10.89 -24.73
C LYS A 365 -16.76 11.49 -26.14
N GLU A 366 -15.78 12.32 -26.46
CA GLU A 366 -15.60 12.87 -27.81
C GLU A 366 -15.22 11.82 -28.84
N MET A 367 -14.42 10.82 -28.46
CA MET A 367 -14.06 9.71 -29.35
C MET A 367 -15.30 8.88 -29.69
N ALA A 368 -16.13 8.55 -28.70
CA ALA A 368 -17.38 7.85 -28.91
C ALA A 368 -18.38 8.66 -29.74
N ALA A 369 -18.43 9.99 -29.60
CA ALA A 369 -19.20 10.85 -30.49
C ALA A 369 -18.68 10.76 -31.94
N LYS A 370 -17.37 10.96 -32.16
CA LYS A 370 -16.74 10.87 -33.49
C LYS A 370 -16.91 9.48 -34.14
N LEU A 371 -16.98 8.42 -33.36
CA LEU A 371 -17.27 7.05 -33.83
C LEU A 371 -18.76 6.80 -34.13
N ARG A 372 -19.69 7.54 -33.51
CA ARG A 372 -21.12 7.53 -33.87
C ARG A 372 -21.41 8.40 -35.10
N ASP A 373 -20.68 9.51 -35.25
CA ASP A 373 -20.88 10.52 -36.30
C ASP A 373 -20.02 10.28 -37.58
N GLY A 374 -19.18 9.24 -37.60
CA GLY A 374 -18.10 9.09 -38.59
C GLY A 374 -17.90 7.67 -39.16
N PRO A 375 -18.11 7.43 -40.47
CA PRO A 375 -18.78 8.28 -41.45
C PRO A 375 -20.02 7.60 -42.08
N LEU A 376 -21.16 8.29 -42.03
CA LEU A 376 -21.97 8.34 -43.24
C LEU A 376 -21.14 9.08 -44.28
N LEU A 377 -20.61 8.36 -45.27
CA LEU A 377 -19.94 8.97 -46.41
C LEU A 377 -20.85 10.05 -47.02
N PRO A 378 -20.36 11.28 -47.24
CA PRO A 378 -21.00 12.16 -48.19
C PRO A 378 -21.07 11.42 -49.51
N GLN A 379 -22.27 11.12 -50.00
CA GLN A 379 -22.45 10.70 -51.38
C GLN A 379 -22.10 11.89 -52.27
N LEU A 380 -20.80 12.00 -52.62
CA LEU A 380 -20.35 12.67 -53.83
C LEU A 380 -21.07 12.01 -54.99
N SER A 381 -22.22 12.60 -55.34
CA SER A 381 -23.00 12.42 -56.55
C SER A 381 -22.64 11.16 -57.33
N LEU A 382 -23.25 10.02 -56.94
CA LEU A 382 -23.34 8.87 -57.82
C LEU A 382 -24.22 9.26 -59.01
N LEU A 383 -23.59 9.92 -60.00
CA LEU A 383 -24.12 10.06 -61.35
C LEU A 383 -24.69 8.72 -61.77
N SER A 384 -25.93 8.74 -62.26
CA SER A 384 -26.66 7.53 -62.64
C SER A 384 -25.89 6.77 -63.72
N PRO A 385 -26.08 5.44 -63.85
CA PRO A 385 -25.44 4.67 -64.91
C PRO A 385 -25.65 5.28 -66.31
N GLU A 386 -26.85 5.84 -66.56
CA GLU A 386 -27.19 6.51 -67.82
C GLU A 386 -26.37 7.77 -68.11
N GLU A 387 -25.93 8.51 -67.09
CA GLU A 387 -25.14 9.74 -67.29
C GLU A 387 -23.69 9.41 -67.67
N ARG A 388 -23.13 8.31 -67.17
CA ARG A 388 -21.78 7.84 -67.54
C ARG A 388 -21.67 7.43 -69.01
N GLU A 389 -22.74 6.91 -69.60
CA GLU A 389 -22.77 6.60 -71.04
C GLU A 389 -22.91 7.88 -71.88
N ARG A 390 -23.75 8.82 -71.45
CA ARG A 390 -23.91 10.13 -72.12
C ARG A 390 -22.63 10.96 -72.12
N GLU A 391 -21.83 10.92 -71.06
CA GLU A 391 -20.51 11.59 -71.04
C GLU A 391 -19.46 10.88 -71.90
N ARG A 392 -19.43 9.54 -71.93
CA ARG A 392 -18.54 8.78 -72.83
C ARG A 392 -18.84 9.08 -74.30
N GLU A 393 -20.10 9.04 -74.71
CA GLU A 393 -20.49 9.43 -76.06
C GLU A 393 -20.13 10.88 -76.40
N ARG A 394 -20.16 11.80 -75.42
CA ARG A 394 -19.74 13.19 -75.62
C ARG A 394 -18.24 13.30 -75.85
N GLY A 395 -17.44 12.54 -75.09
CA GLY A 395 -15.98 12.47 -75.25
C GLY A 395 -15.55 11.94 -76.61
N ASP A 396 -16.10 10.79 -77.02
CA ASP A 396 -15.71 10.15 -78.29
C ASP A 396 -16.09 10.97 -79.52
N ARG A 397 -17.28 11.60 -79.52
CA ARG A 397 -17.69 12.55 -80.59
C ARG A 397 -16.74 13.74 -80.69
N HIS A 398 -16.25 14.27 -79.56
CA HIS A 398 -15.31 15.37 -79.57
C HIS A 398 -13.93 14.93 -80.11
N ASN A 399 -13.45 13.76 -79.70
CA ASN A 399 -12.17 13.21 -80.14
C ASN A 399 -12.15 12.90 -81.65
N GLN A 400 -13.24 12.37 -82.21
CA GLN A 400 -13.39 12.18 -83.66
C GLN A 400 -13.37 13.52 -84.43
N SER A 401 -14.03 14.57 -83.91
CA SER A 401 -14.01 15.90 -84.55
C SER A 401 -12.59 16.52 -84.59
N SER A 402 -11.78 16.30 -83.54
CA SER A 402 -10.39 16.74 -83.49
C SER A 402 -9.50 15.99 -84.49
N GLN A 403 -9.68 14.68 -84.64
CA GLN A 403 -8.89 13.89 -85.61
C GLN A 403 -9.20 14.25 -87.07
N GLN A 404 -10.46 14.58 -87.41
CA GLN A 404 -10.81 15.04 -88.76
C GLN A 404 -10.17 16.39 -89.10
N HIS A 405 -10.10 17.33 -88.15
CA HIS A 405 -9.42 18.61 -88.38
C HIS A 405 -7.92 18.44 -88.62
N ILE A 406 -7.24 17.57 -87.85
CA ILE A 406 -5.80 17.30 -88.03
C ILE A 406 -5.51 16.68 -89.40
N PHE A 407 -6.35 15.73 -89.85
CA PHE A 407 -6.17 15.09 -91.17
C PHE A 407 -6.38 16.05 -92.35
N HIS A 408 -7.23 17.08 -92.20
CA HIS A 408 -7.51 18.02 -93.29
C HIS A 408 -6.44 19.12 -93.44
N THR A 409 -5.64 19.39 -92.39
CA THR A 409 -4.55 20.38 -92.44
C THR A 409 -3.25 19.82 -93.04
N MET A 410 -3.09 18.49 -93.12
CA MET A 410 -1.87 17.84 -93.61
C MET A 410 -1.89 17.48 -95.11
N LYS A 411 -2.68 18.21 -95.91
CA LYS A 411 -2.80 18.04 -97.37
C LYS A 411 -2.60 19.31 -98.21
N HIS A 412 -2.18 20.41 -97.59
CA HIS A 412 -1.81 21.65 -98.27
C HIS A 412 -0.54 22.28 -97.67
N ASN A 413 0.59 21.64 -97.94
CA ASN A 413 1.93 22.22 -98.12
C ASN A 413 2.82 21.17 -98.80
#